data_AF-A0A7C7UZU4-F1
#
_entry.id   AF-A0A7C7UZU4-F1
#
_cell.length_a   1.000
_cell.length_b   1.000
_cell.length_c   1.000
_cell.angle_alpha   90.00
_cell.angle_beta   90.00
_cell.angle_gamma   90.00
#
_symmetry.space_group_name_H-M   'P 1'
#
loop_
_entity.id
_entity.type
_entity.pdbx_description
1 polymer ?
#
loop_
_entity_poly.entity_id
_entity_poly.type
_entity_poly.pdbx_seq_one_letter_code
_entity_poly.pdbx_strand_id
1 'polypeptide(L)'
;NTQLDYVEEASTTYYLKVLSLSRIYLDNFKNIQSSHVTQTMQIGLVGLHFGANDLGSVMIEENVISSTNFKVRIPKVDDMVRAIKSAGFVPAQRDTYYNIIRIFN
;
A
#
# COMPACT_ATOMS: atom_id res chain seq x y z
N ASN A 1 -20.28 1.59 7.68
CA ASN A 1 -20.67 0.44 8.53
C ASN A 1 -21.29 -0.65 7.69
N THR A 2 -20.45 -1.53 7.16
CA THR A 2 -20.88 -2.80 6.57
C THR A 2 -21.41 -3.69 7.70
N GLN A 3 -22.54 -4.38 7.53
CA GLN A 3 -23.12 -5.29 8.52
C GLN A 3 -22.33 -6.62 8.57
N LEU A 4 -21.02 -6.53 8.73
CA LEU A 4 -20.06 -7.65 8.67
C LEU A 4 -19.20 -7.71 9.93
N ASP A 5 -19.67 -7.12 11.02
CA ASP A 5 -19.02 -7.14 12.34
C ASP A 5 -18.87 -8.56 12.93
N TYR A 6 -19.62 -9.53 12.40
CA TYR A 6 -19.48 -10.95 12.74
C TYR A 6 -18.33 -11.66 12.00
N VAL A 7 -17.71 -11.02 11.01
CA VAL A 7 -16.60 -11.61 10.24
C VAL A 7 -15.29 -11.25 10.94
N GLU A 8 -14.51 -12.28 11.27
CA GLU A 8 -13.17 -12.07 11.82
C GLU A 8 -12.24 -11.44 10.77
N GLU A 9 -11.49 -10.42 11.19
CA GLU A 9 -10.49 -9.80 10.33
C GLU A 9 -9.37 -10.79 10.00
N ALA A 10 -8.97 -10.81 8.73
CA ALA A 10 -7.83 -11.62 8.31
C ALA A 10 -6.55 -11.12 8.99
N SER A 11 -5.69 -12.07 9.40
CA SER A 11 -4.39 -11.72 9.97
C SER A 11 -3.50 -11.03 8.92
N THR A 12 -2.58 -10.20 9.40
CA THR A 12 -1.53 -9.61 8.57
C THR A 12 -0.73 -10.66 7.79
N THR A 13 -0.45 -11.81 8.40
CA THR A 13 0.28 -12.91 7.73
C THR A 13 -0.52 -13.51 6.59
N TYR A 14 -1.85 -13.63 6.75
CA TYR A 14 -2.72 -14.08 5.68
C TYR A 14 -2.75 -13.07 4.52
N TYR A 15 -2.88 -11.77 4.81
CA TYR A 15 -2.78 -10.72 3.81
C TYR A 15 -1.47 -10.80 3.01
N LEU A 16 -0.32 -10.86 3.70
CA LEU A 16 1.00 -10.93 3.05
C LEU A 16 1.16 -12.20 2.21
N LYS A 17 0.60 -13.33 2.65
CA LYS A 17 0.58 -14.57 1.88
C LYS A 17 -0.22 -14.42 0.58
N VAL A 18 -1.41 -13.81 0.64
CA VAL A 18 -2.23 -13.54 -0.55
C VAL A 18 -1.55 -12.56 -1.50
N LEU A 19 -0.87 -11.54 -0.96
CA LEU A 19 -0.08 -10.59 -1.75
C LEU A 19 1.04 -11.29 -2.53
N SER A 20 1.80 -12.17 -1.87
CA SER A 20 2.85 -12.96 -2.54
C SER A 20 2.29 -13.93 -3.55
N LEU A 21 1.17 -14.58 -3.25
CA LEU A 21 0.49 -15.44 -4.21
C LEU A 21 0.07 -14.66 -5.46
N SER A 22 -0.45 -13.44 -5.27
CA SER A 22 -0.84 -12.55 -6.37
C SER A 22 0.36 -12.24 -7.28
N ARG A 23 1.55 -11.99 -6.73
CA ARG A 23 2.76 -11.77 -7.53
C ARG A 23 3.16 -12.97 -8.38
N ILE A 24 2.96 -14.18 -7.88
CA ILE A 24 3.29 -15.40 -8.61
C ILE A 24 2.22 -15.70 -9.67
N TYR A 25 0.95 -15.52 -9.32
CA TYR A 25 -0.17 -15.96 -10.16
C TYR A 25 -0.53 -14.95 -11.25
N LEU A 26 -0.42 -13.65 -10.97
CA LEU A 26 -0.74 -12.56 -11.91
C LEU A 26 0.48 -12.17 -12.75
N ASP A 27 1.01 -13.12 -13.50
CA ASP A 27 2.25 -12.95 -14.29
C ASP A 27 2.18 -11.86 -15.36
N ASN A 28 0.96 -11.49 -15.79
CA ASN A 28 0.68 -10.45 -16.77
C ASN A 28 0.39 -9.07 -16.13
N PHE A 29 0.44 -8.95 -14.80
CA PHE A 29 0.29 -7.68 -14.09
C PHE A 29 1.64 -7.18 -13.57
N LYS A 30 2.17 -6.14 -14.22
CA LYS A 30 3.44 -5.52 -13.83
C LYS A 30 3.40 -5.00 -12.39
N ASN A 31 2.32 -4.32 -12.02
CA ASN A 31 2.22 -3.60 -10.76
C ASN A 31 1.26 -4.28 -9.78
N ILE A 32 1.72 -4.46 -8.54
CA ILE A 32 0.92 -4.94 -7.42
C ILE A 32 1.08 -3.94 -6.28
N GLN A 33 -0.05 -3.46 -5.78
CA GLN A 33 -0.09 -2.43 -4.76
C GLN A 33 -0.16 -3.02 -3.36
N SER A 34 0.59 -2.43 -2.44
CA SER A 34 0.39 -2.57 -0.99
C SER A 34 -0.14 -1.26 -0.42
N SER A 35 -1.24 -1.30 0.33
CA SER A 35 -1.89 -0.10 0.86
C SER A 35 -1.41 0.23 2.27
N HIS A 36 -0.79 1.40 2.44
CA HIS A 36 -0.47 1.93 3.78
C HIS A 36 -1.71 2.43 4.55
N VAL A 37 -2.84 2.59 3.86
CA VAL A 37 -4.09 3.13 4.43
C VAL A 37 -4.88 2.02 5.12
N THR A 38 -5.07 0.89 4.43
CA THR A 38 -5.86 -0.22 4.97
C THR A 38 -5.04 -1.17 5.82
N GLN A 39 -3.73 -1.27 5.56
CA GLN A 39 -2.85 -2.20 6.28
C GLN A 39 -1.92 -1.51 7.29
N THR A 40 -1.97 -0.18 7.41
CA THR A 40 -0.97 0.67 8.07
C THR A 40 0.34 0.82 7.27
N MET A 41 1.11 1.87 7.57
CA MET A 41 2.41 2.13 6.93
C MET A 41 3.40 0.98 7.14
N GLN A 42 3.44 0.39 8.34
CA GLN A 42 4.40 -0.67 8.66
C GLN A 42 4.18 -1.91 7.79
N ILE A 43 2.93 -2.39 7.70
CA ILE A 43 2.61 -3.54 6.84
C ILE A 43 2.70 -3.18 5.36
N GLY A 44 2.32 -1.95 5.00
CA GLY A 44 2.51 -1.42 3.66
C GLY A 44 3.94 -1.63 3.14
N LEU A 45 4.92 -1.22 3.94
CA LEU A 45 6.36 -1.37 3.66
C LEU A 45 6.80 -2.83 3.63
N VAL A 46 6.35 -3.66 4.59
CA VAL A 46 6.64 -5.11 4.57
C VAL A 46 6.12 -5.74 3.28
N GLY A 47 4.94 -5.32 2.79
CA GLY A 47 4.36 -5.80 1.54
C GLY A 47 5.27 -5.64 0.31
N LEU A 48 6.20 -4.68 0.31
CA LEU A 48 7.19 -4.52 -0.77
C LEU A 48 8.12 -5.73 -0.87
N HIS A 49 8.45 -6.37 0.25
CA HIS A 49 9.22 -7.62 0.28
C HIS A 49 8.38 -8.86 -0.09
N PHE A 50 7.05 -8.71 -0.17
CA PHE A 50 6.11 -9.78 -0.47
C PHE A 50 5.53 -9.67 -1.90
N GLY A 51 6.21 -8.93 -2.78
CA GLY A 51 5.89 -8.85 -4.20
C GLY A 51 5.18 -7.57 -4.63
N ALA A 52 4.81 -6.67 -3.72
CA ALA A 52 4.33 -5.36 -4.13
C ALA A 52 5.48 -4.49 -4.67
N ASN A 53 5.18 -3.65 -5.66
CA ASN A 53 6.10 -2.65 -6.17
C ASN A 53 5.50 -1.23 -6.18
N ASP A 54 4.28 -1.10 -5.65
CA ASP A 54 3.55 0.14 -5.55
C ASP A 54 3.06 0.33 -4.10
N LEU A 55 3.69 1.25 -3.37
CA LEU A 55 3.24 1.63 -2.03
C LEU A 55 2.35 2.86 -2.18
N GLY A 56 1.04 2.63 -2.20
CA GLY A 56 0.12 3.68 -2.59
C GLY A 56 -1.30 3.45 -2.11
N SER A 57 -2.04 4.55 -2.07
CA SER A 57 -3.50 4.61 -2.10
C SER A 57 -3.85 6.02 -2.53
N VAL A 58 -4.74 6.15 -3.51
CA VAL A 58 -5.28 7.46 -3.88
C VAL A 58 -6.36 7.78 -2.86
N MET A 59 -5.98 8.47 -1.79
CA MET A 59 -6.97 9.07 -0.91
C MET A 59 -7.34 10.43 -1.49
N ILE A 60 -8.43 10.46 -2.26
CA ILE A 60 -9.14 11.73 -2.51
C ILE A 60 -9.63 12.18 -1.14
N GLU A 61 -9.01 13.24 -0.65
CA GLU A 61 -8.71 13.52 0.76
C GLU A 61 -9.92 13.90 1.63
N GLU A 62 -11.17 13.94 1.12
CA GLU A 62 -12.30 14.51 1.88
C GLU A 62 -13.50 13.58 2.16
N ASN A 63 -13.73 12.47 1.44
CA ASN A 63 -15.00 11.72 1.58
C ASN A 63 -14.92 10.27 2.11
N VAL A 64 -13.76 9.62 2.08
CA VAL A 64 -13.69 8.18 2.40
C VAL A 64 -13.22 7.92 3.84
N ILE A 65 -12.32 8.76 4.37
CA ILE A 65 -11.80 8.56 5.73
C ILE A 65 -12.85 8.97 6.77
N SER A 66 -13.64 10.02 6.50
CA SER A 66 -14.73 10.48 7.37
C SER A 66 -15.85 9.46 7.58
N SER A 67 -15.99 8.49 6.66
CA SER A 67 -16.98 7.42 6.72
C SER A 67 -16.44 6.10 7.30
N THR A 68 -15.17 6.07 7.69
CA THR A 68 -14.51 4.90 8.31
C THR A 68 -14.02 5.23 9.73
N ASN A 69 -13.92 4.21 10.60
CA ASN A 69 -13.36 4.39 11.95
C ASN A 69 -11.83 4.50 11.97
N PHE A 70 -11.15 4.51 10.80
CA PHE A 70 -9.70 4.53 10.71
C PHE A 70 -9.17 5.96 10.66
N LYS A 71 -8.30 6.31 11.62
CA LYS A 71 -7.57 7.59 11.62
C LYS A 71 -6.30 7.45 10.79
N VAL A 72 -6.39 7.66 9.48
CA VAL A 72 -5.21 7.62 8.59
C VAL A 72 -4.80 9.04 8.22
N ARG A 73 -3.55 9.40 8.51
CA ARG A 73 -2.95 10.66 8.07
C ARG A 73 -2.25 10.43 6.73
N ILE A 74 -2.49 11.30 5.75
CA ILE A 74 -1.71 11.27 4.49
C ILE A 74 -0.25 11.63 4.82
N PRO A 75 0.71 10.72 4.55
CA PRO A 75 2.12 11.01 4.77
C PRO A 75 2.59 12.06 3.78
N LYS A 76 3.49 12.97 4.21
CA LYS A 76 4.16 13.86 3.26
C LYS A 76 5.04 13.02 2.33
N VAL A 77 5.30 13.53 1.13
CA VAL A 77 6.18 12.86 0.14
C VAL A 77 7.51 12.48 0.77
N ASP A 78 8.14 13.39 1.53
CA ASP A 78 9.43 13.12 2.19
C ASP A 78 9.37 11.99 3.23
N ASP A 79 8.22 11.82 3.91
CA ASP A 79 8.02 10.72 4.86
C ASP A 79 7.96 9.38 4.13
N MET A 80 7.23 9.33 3.00
CA MET A 80 7.18 8.14 2.15
C MET A 80 8.55 7.79 1.57
N VAL A 81 9.29 8.80 1.09
CA VAL A 81 10.65 8.61 0.56
C VAL A 81 11.55 8.01 1.63
N ARG A 82 11.58 8.57 2.85
CA ARG A 82 12.37 8.01 3.95
C ARG A 82 11.94 6.58 4.28
N ALA A 83 10.64 6.33 4.39
CA ALA A 83 10.11 5.02 4.74
C ALA A 83 10.50 3.94 3.72
N ILE A 84 10.34 4.21 2.43
CA ILE A 84 10.68 3.29 1.35
C ILE A 84 12.20 3.03 1.30
N LYS A 85 13.03 4.07 1.47
CA LYS A 85 14.50 3.91 1.58
C LYS A 85 14.89 3.04 2.77
N SER A 86 14.31 3.29 3.94
CA SER A 86 14.56 2.49 5.15
C SER A 86 14.13 1.02 5.00
N ALA A 87 13.18 0.73 4.12
CA ALA A 87 12.78 -0.63 3.77
C ALA A 87 13.70 -1.31 2.74
N GLY A 88 14.73 -0.61 2.23
CA GLY A 88 15.72 -1.14 1.29
C GLY A 88 15.35 -0.99 -0.18
N PHE A 89 14.36 -0.15 -0.52
CA PHE A 89 13.89 0.07 -1.89
C PHE A 89 14.22 1.47 -2.40
N VAL A 90 14.18 1.65 -3.72
CA VAL A 90 14.34 2.95 -4.38
C VAL A 90 12.97 3.62 -4.51
N PRO A 91 12.71 4.74 -3.81
CA PRO A 91 11.44 5.45 -3.95
C PRO A 91 11.35 6.15 -5.30
N ALA A 92 10.19 6.02 -5.93
CA ALA A 92 9.87 6.73 -7.16
C ALA A 92 8.44 7.27 -7.12
N GLN A 93 8.26 8.50 -7.60
CA GLN A 93 6.94 9.09 -7.82
C GLN A 93 6.47 8.71 -9.22
N ARG A 94 5.22 8.25 -9.30
CA ARG A 94 4.56 7.85 -10.55
C ARG A 94 3.30 8.68 -10.82
N ASP A 95 2.88 8.73 -12.08
CA ASP A 95 1.54 9.14 -12.46
C ASP A 95 0.51 7.99 -12.34
N THR A 96 -0.72 8.22 -12.77
CA THR A 96 -1.80 7.22 -12.80
C THR A 96 -1.57 6.09 -13.82
N TYR A 97 -0.74 6.33 -14.83
CA TYR A 97 -0.34 5.36 -15.85
C TYR A 97 0.95 4.61 -15.48
N TYR A 98 1.48 4.82 -14.26
CA TYR A 98 2.72 4.26 -13.76
C TYR A 98 3.98 4.73 -14.49
N ASN A 99 3.93 5.87 -15.19
CA ASN A 99 5.14 6.53 -15.68
C ASN A 99 5.90 7.13 -14.50
N ILE A 100 7.21 6.90 -14.45
CA ILE A 100 8.06 7.48 -13.40
C ILE A 100 8.28 8.96 -13.69
N ILE A 101 7.80 9.81 -12.79
CA ILE A 101 7.99 11.27 -12.84
C ILE A 101 9.33 11.64 -12.22
N ARG A 102 9.67 11.00 -11.10
CA ARG A 102 10.87 11.32 -10.32
C ARG A 102 11.35 10.10 -9.53
N ILE A 103 12.67 9.89 -9.51
CA ILE A 103 13.34 8.93 -8.63
C ILE A 103 14.00 9.71 -7.49
N PHE A 104 13.89 9.22 -6.26
CA PHE A 104 14.47 9.85 -5.08
C PHE A 104 15.71 9.05 -4.64
N ASN A 105 16.87 9.37 -5.23
CA ASN A 105 18.18 8.82 -4.82
C ASN A 105 18.57 9.29 -3.43
#